data_AF-A0A345HQU4-F1
#
_entry.id   AF-A0A345HQU4-F1
#
_cell.length_a   1.000
_cell.length_b   1.000
_cell.length_c   1.000
_cell.angle_alpha   90.00
_cell.angle_beta   90.00
_cell.angle_gamma   90.00
#
_symmetry.space_group_name_H-M   'P 1'
#
loop_
_entity.id
_entity.type
_entity.pdbx_description
1 polymer ?
#
loop_
_entity_poly.entity_id
_entity_poly.type
_entity_poly.pdbx_seq_one_letter_code
_entity_poly.pdbx_strand_id
1 'polypeptide(L)' 'MLPDAAIVQVRLLGPRTLWPHLRLTAVNERGLVLRIPRAKVLTIARWIIRSFPHAGWAASGGHAFDLRTAKLHGLEA' A
#
# COMPACT_ATOMS: atom_id res chain seq x y z
N MET A 1 -0.79 2.34 -14.95
CA MET A 1 -0.98 0.97 -14.42
C MET A 1 0.36 0.41 -13.97
N LEU A 2 0.39 -0.46 -12.94
CA LEU A 2 1.59 -1.23 -12.59
C LEU A 2 1.55 -2.55 -13.35
N PRO A 3 2.40 -2.77 -14.37
CA PRO A 3 2.47 -4.07 -15.02
C PRO A 3 2.89 -5.13 -13.99
N ASP A 4 2.30 -6.31 -14.11
CA ASP A 4 2.55 -7.52 -13.31
C ASP A 4 2.22 -7.44 -11.82
N ALA A 5 1.85 -6.28 -11.27
CA ALA A 5 1.44 -6.18 -9.88
C ALA A 5 0.04 -6.75 -9.68
N ALA A 6 -0.10 -7.67 -8.72
CA ALA A 6 -1.38 -8.23 -8.31
C ALA A 6 -1.86 -7.63 -7.00
N ILE A 7 -0.96 -7.49 -6.03
CA ILE A 7 -1.27 -6.96 -4.70
C ILE A 7 -0.30 -5.82 -4.37
N VAL A 8 -0.84 -4.80 -3.72
CA VAL A 8 -0.08 -3.65 -3.24
C VAL A 8 -0.27 -3.52 -1.73
N GLN A 9 0.78 -3.71 -0.98
CA GLN A 9 0.79 -3.50 0.46
C GLN A 9 1.15 -2.05 0.77
N VAL A 10 0.30 -1.33 1.48
CA VAL A 10 0.47 0.07 1.85
C VAL A 10 0.52 0.19 3.36
N ARG A 11 1.54 0.87 3.88
CA ARG A 11 1.72 1.10 5.33
C ARG A 11 2.08 2.56 5.61
N LEU A 12 1.56 3.09 6.71
CA LEU A 12 2.09 4.31 7.33
C LEU A 12 3.09 3.90 8.41
N LEU A 13 4.36 4.25 8.22
CA LEU A 13 5.41 3.96 9.19
C LEU A 13 5.43 5.05 10.26
N GLY A 14 4.81 4.72 11.40
CA GLY A 14 5.07 5.27 12.74
C GLY A 14 4.69 6.74 13.01
N PRO A 15 4.40 7.08 14.29
CA PRO A 15 4.25 8.46 14.78
C PRO A 15 5.59 9.09 15.23
N ARG A 16 6.73 8.37 15.09
CA ARG A 16 8.05 8.81 15.59
C ARG A 16 8.71 9.90 14.73
N THR A 17 8.16 10.16 13.56
CA THR A 17 8.55 11.26 12.68
C THR A 17 7.39 12.22 12.57
N LEU A 18 7.67 13.53 12.54
CA LEU A 18 6.66 14.61 12.43
C LEU A 18 5.64 14.40 11.30
N TRP A 19 6.00 13.61 10.29
CA TRP A 19 5.11 13.20 9.22
C TRP A 19 5.17 11.68 9.04
N PRO A 20 4.01 10.99 8.92
CA PRO A 20 3.98 9.55 8.71
C PRO A 20 4.61 9.20 7.36
N HIS A 21 5.59 8.30 7.38
CA HIS A 21 6.27 7.88 6.16
C HIS A 21 5.47 6.80 5.43
N LEU A 22 5.11 7.10 4.18
CA LEU A 22 4.41 6.16 3.29
C LEU A 22 5.36 5.10 2.76
N ARG A 23 5.02 3.83 2.95
CA ARG A 23 5.66 2.69 2.29
C ARG A 23 4.65 1.94 1.45
N LEU A 24 5.08 1.54 0.26
CA LEU A 24 4.33 0.69 -0.64
C LEU A 24 5.23 -0.43 -1.15
N THR A 25 4.75 -1.67 -1.03
CA THR A 25 5.38 -2.85 -1.61
C THR A 25 4.39 -3.44 -2.60
N ALA A 26 4.77 -3.60 -3.86
CA ALA A 26 3.96 -4.33 -4.81
C ALA A 26 4.50 -5.73 -4.99
N VAL A 27 3.60 -6.69 -5.09
CA VAL A 27 3.91 -8.10 -5.37
C VAL A 27 3.11 -8.55 -6.58
N ASN A 28 3.72 -9.41 -7.40
CA ASN A 28 3.02 -10.07 -8.50
C ASN A 28 2.23 -11.29 -8.01
N GLU A 29 1.54 -11.95 -8.94
CA GLU A 29 0.74 -13.17 -8.65
C GLU A 29 1.59 -14.34 -8.13
N ARG A 30 2.91 -14.32 -8.40
CA ARG A 30 3.88 -15.31 -7.92
C ARG A 30 4.48 -14.93 -6.56
N GLY A 31 4.02 -13.85 -5.94
CA GLY A 31 4.53 -13.34 -4.66
C GLY A 31 5.87 -12.60 -4.74
N LEU A 32 6.40 -12.33 -5.93
CA LEU A 32 7.67 -11.62 -6.10
C LEU A 32 7.48 -10.12 -5.95
N VAL A 33 8.35 -9.48 -5.17
CA VAL A 33 8.37 -8.03 -4.99
C VAL A 33 8.81 -7.34 -6.27
N LEU A 34 8.02 -6.37 -6.72
CA LEU A 34 8.30 -5.58 -7.90
C LEU A 34 9.00 -4.27 -7.54
N ARG A 35 10.07 -3.94 -8.27
CA ARG A 35 10.76 -2.66 -8.11
C ARG A 35 10.01 -1.58 -8.85
N ILE A 36 9.48 -0.60 -8.11
CA ILE A 36 8.72 0.52 -8.66
C ILE A 36 9.45 1.83 -8.33
N PRO A 37 9.51 2.79 -9.28
CA PRO A 37 10.04 4.11 -9.00
C PRO A 37 9.33 4.79 -7.82
N ARG A 38 10.09 5.45 -6.95
CA ARG A 38 9.58 6.10 -5.73
C ARG A 38 8.41 7.06 -6.00
N ALA A 39 8.45 7.82 -7.09
CA ALA A 39 7.36 8.73 -7.46
C ALA A 39 6.04 7.99 -7.68
N LYS A 40 6.06 6.86 -8.41
CA LYS A 40 4.86 6.02 -8.61
C LYS A 40 4.38 5.43 -7.29
N VAL A 41 5.29 4.89 -6.47
CA VAL A 41 4.98 4.38 -5.12
C VAL A 41 4.19 5.41 -4.32
N LEU A 42 4.66 6.65 -4.25
CA LEU A 42 3.99 7.70 -3.49
C LEU A 42 2.64 8.09 -4.08
N THR A 43 2.54 8.19 -5.40
CA THR A 43 1.27 8.50 -6.08
C THR A 43 0.21 7.43 -5.80
N ILE A 44 0.57 6.16 -5.94
CA ILE A 44 -0.35 5.04 -5.74
C ILE A 44 -0.74 4.93 -4.26
N ALA A 45 0.23 4.98 -3.33
CA ALA A 45 -0.06 4.90 -1.90
C ALA A 45 -1.02 6.01 -1.45
N ARG A 46 -0.79 7.26 -1.89
CA ARG A 46 -1.66 8.40 -1.59
C ARG A 46 -3.04 8.29 -2.21
N TRP A 47 -3.13 7.69 -3.40
CA TRP A 47 -4.43 7.43 -4.03
C TRP A 47 -5.21 6.40 -3.21
N ILE A 48 -4.61 5.25 -2.87
CA ILE A 48 -5.25 4.20 -2.06
C ILE A 48 -5.72 4.76 -0.71
N ILE A 49 -4.87 5.48 0.02
CA ILE A 49 -5.24 6.04 1.33
C ILE A 49 -6.42 7.01 1.23
N ARG A 50 -6.47 7.84 0.19
CA ARG A 50 -7.58 8.77 -0.05
C ARG A 50 -8.86 8.07 -0.50
N SER A 51 -8.74 6.96 -1.23
CA SER A 51 -9.88 6.14 -1.67
C SER A 51 -10.49 5.33 -0.52
N PHE A 52 -9.71 5.01 0.52
CA PHE A 52 -10.14 4.24 1.68
C PHE A 52 -9.86 4.99 2.99
N PRO A 53 -10.51 6.16 3.23
CA PRO A 53 -10.23 6.97 4.41
C PRO A 53 -10.62 6.28 5.72
N HIS A 54 -11.57 5.34 5.67
CA HIS A 54 -12.10 4.63 6.84
C HIS A 54 -11.27 3.43 7.28
N ALA A 55 -10.16 3.11 6.59
CA ALA A 55 -9.39 1.89 6.85
C ALA A 55 -8.57 1.91 8.16
N GLY A 56 -8.49 3.04 8.87
CA GLY A 56 -7.75 3.11 10.14
C GLY A 56 -6.24 3.01 9.96
N TRP A 57 -5.68 3.62 8.90
CA TRP A 57 -4.27 3.52 8.48
C TRP A 57 -3.21 3.73 9.57
N ALA A 58 -3.51 4.51 10.61
CA ALA A 58 -2.59 4.77 11.71
C ALA A 58 -2.56 3.64 12.75
N ALA A 59 -3.64 2.86 12.86
CA ALA A 59 -3.80 1.81 13.86
C ALA A 59 -3.52 0.39 13.32
N SER A 60 -3.64 0.18 12.00
CA SER A 60 -3.74 -1.15 11.39
C SER A 60 -2.42 -1.83 11.02
N GLY A 61 -1.26 -1.19 11.20
CA GLY A 61 0.02 -1.70 10.68
C GLY A 61 0.12 -1.74 9.14
N GLY A 62 -0.97 -1.42 8.44
CA GLY A 62 -1.11 -1.28 7.00
C GLY A 62 -2.14 -2.24 6.37
N HIS A 63 -2.30 -2.13 5.07
CA HIS A 63 -3.31 -2.85 4.30
C HIS A 63 -2.77 -3.41 2.99
N ALA A 64 -3.29 -4.55 2.56
CA ALA A 64 -3.11 -5.10 1.23
C ALA A 64 -4.27 -4.67 0.34
N PHE A 65 -3.96 -4.04 -0.79
CA PHE A 65 -4.92 -3.70 -1.83
C PHE A 65 -4.76 -4.67 -2.99
N ASP A 66 -5.80 -5.43 -3.30
CA ASP A 66 -5.86 -6.31 -4.46
C ASP A 66 -6.24 -5.49 -5.70
N LEU A 67 -5.34 -5.44 -6.68
CA LEU A 67 -5.52 -4.69 -7.92
C LEU A 67 -6.56 -5.30 -8.86
N ARG A 68 -6.86 -6.60 -8.72
CA ARG A 68 -7.85 -7.32 -9.54
C ARG A 68 -9.26 -7.11 -9.02
N THR A 69 -9.43 -7.16 -7.70
CA THR A 69 -10.76 -7.06 -7.06
C THR A 69 -11.08 -5.66 -6.55
N ALA A 70 -10.09 -4.75 -6.53
CA ALA A 70 -10.18 -3.41 -5.95
C ALA A 70 -10.60 -3.43 -4.46
N LYS A 71 -10.24 -4.49 -3.73
CA LYS A 71 -10.56 -4.65 -2.31
C LYS A 71 -9.35 -4.37 -1.43
N LEU A 72 -9.63 -3.79 -0.27
CA LEU A 72 -8.64 -3.53 0.76
C LEU A 72 -8.80 -4.55 1.90
N HIS A 73 -7.70 -5.18 2.26
CA HIS A 73 -7.60 -6.17 3.33
C HIS A 73 -6.60 -5.69 4.38
N GLY A 74 -6.82 -6.01 5.65
CA GLY A 74 -5.81 -5.79 6.69
C GLY A 74 -4.54 -6.59 6.38
N LEU A 75 -3.38 -6.06 6.74
CA LEU A 75 -2.19 -6.88 6.87
C LEU A 75 -2.27 -7.55 8.24
N GLU A 76 -2.86 -8.75 8.31
CA GLU A 76 -2.80 -9.60 9.50
C GLU A 76 -1.33 -9.65 9.98
N ALA A 77 -1.12 -9.36 11.27
CA ALA A 77 0.20 -9.31 11.91
C ALA A 77 0.76 -10.71 12.17
#